data_AF-A0A945R4E9-F1
#
_entry.id   AF-A0A945R4E9-F1
#
_cell.length_a   1.000
_cell.length_b   1.000
_cell.length_c   1.000
_cell.angle_alpha   90.00
_cell.angle_beta   90.00
_cell.angle_gamma   90.00
#
_symmetry.space_group_name_H-M   'P 1'
#
loop_
_entity.id
_entity.type
_entity.pdbx_description
1 polymer ?
#
loop_
_entity_poly.entity_id
_entity_poly.type
_entity_poly.pdbx_seq_one_letter_code
_entity_poly.pdbx_strand_id
1 'polypeptide(L)'
;MFSQIDRCLRACVHSAGLLIIGILTPTSLLAAEQVLEQNVLIRESPLAFFGYSFQQTIPLKINETPSLTLIESLLVFSVVLLVMFGLWFLQKPKAGTQFGVGFHLLNLGEQKTLIPLKSEIQTLEFLTQIQTSKKYRLSANLSRVTLTPHQNTFVLEDKNYKNALLINRRRSHRTVLCDNDVLDVGEMILIFRNNVVPAGSIHRPASKDLQLPIVGIIPKGPVQKMTPILTFSGSTQKIPLIRNLITIGSSNSNDIIVKGNEVALKHVKIYKVGPSWKIQNLLTRETTTVNGRRIDQRFLQDGDEVTVGDSTFKFKSGKAQIKHTLKSKTEIAKKI
;
A
#
# COMPACT_ATOMS: atom_id res chain seq x y z
N MET A 1 0.88 10.51 28.09
CA MET A 1 -0.26 10.37 29.04
C MET A 1 -1.12 9.13 28.79
N PHE A 2 -1.74 8.93 27.62
CA PHE A 2 -2.75 7.86 27.42
C PHE A 2 -2.35 6.42 27.83
N SER A 3 -1.08 6.01 27.68
CA SER A 3 -0.65 4.64 27.99
C SER A 3 -0.68 4.25 29.49
N GLN A 4 -0.70 5.20 30.43
CA GLN A 4 -0.80 4.87 31.87
C GLN A 4 -2.23 4.57 32.31
N ILE A 5 -3.21 5.30 31.76
CA ILE A 5 -4.64 5.13 32.07
C ILE A 5 -5.09 3.72 31.67
N ASP A 6 -4.70 3.27 30.47
CA ASP A 6 -5.00 1.93 29.94
C ASP A 6 -4.25 0.79 30.67
N ARG A 7 -3.27 1.10 31.55
CA ARG A 7 -2.69 0.12 32.48
C ARG A 7 -3.44 0.06 33.80
N CYS A 8 -3.81 1.22 34.36
CA CYS A 8 -4.62 1.30 35.58
C CYS A 8 -5.99 0.64 35.39
N LEU A 9 -6.65 0.87 34.23
CA LEU A 9 -7.97 0.30 33.96
C LEU A 9 -7.97 -1.25 33.98
N ARG A 10 -6.94 -1.88 33.40
CA ARG A 10 -6.78 -3.35 33.47
C ARG A 10 -6.46 -3.85 34.88
N ALA A 11 -5.68 -3.11 35.66
CA ALA A 11 -5.42 -3.47 37.06
C ALA A 11 -6.71 -3.50 37.90
N CYS A 12 -7.58 -2.50 37.75
CA CYS A 12 -8.88 -2.45 38.43
C CYS A 12 -9.84 -3.58 38.00
N VAL A 13 -9.83 -3.98 36.72
CA VAL A 13 -10.64 -5.11 36.24
C VAL A 13 -10.16 -6.44 36.86
N HIS A 14 -8.85 -6.64 37.02
CA HIS A 14 -8.33 -7.83 37.68
C HIS A 14 -8.61 -7.87 39.20
N SER A 15 -8.58 -6.75 39.91
CA SER A 15 -8.93 -6.73 41.34
C SER A 15 -10.42 -7.00 41.58
N ALA A 16 -11.32 -6.46 40.74
CA ALA A 16 -12.75 -6.75 40.80
C ALA A 16 -13.06 -8.24 40.54
N GLY A 17 -12.37 -8.87 39.58
CA GLY A 17 -12.54 -10.31 39.28
C GLY A 17 -12.15 -11.22 40.45
N LEU A 18 -11.06 -10.91 41.15
CA LEU A 18 -10.62 -11.68 42.34
C LEU A 18 -11.61 -11.58 43.50
N LEU A 19 -12.20 -10.39 43.71
CA LEU A 19 -13.18 -10.16 44.78
C LEU A 19 -14.46 -11.00 44.59
N ILE A 20 -14.89 -11.19 43.34
CA ILE A 20 -16.06 -12.04 43.01
C ILE A 20 -15.76 -13.52 43.24
N ILE A 21 -14.56 -14.00 42.90
CA ILE A 21 -14.16 -15.40 43.10
C ILE A 21 -14.08 -15.76 44.60
N GLY A 22 -13.58 -14.84 45.44
CA GLY A 22 -13.45 -15.05 46.88
C GLY A 22 -14.78 -15.21 47.64
N ILE A 23 -15.89 -14.70 47.10
CA ILE A 23 -17.22 -14.78 47.73
C ILE A 23 -17.90 -16.14 47.48
N LEU A 24 -17.50 -16.87 46.44
CA LEU A 24 -18.20 -18.07 45.93
C LEU A 24 -17.63 -19.42 46.42
N THR A 25 -16.59 -19.43 47.28
CA THR A 25 -15.96 -20.68 47.76
C THR A 25 -15.63 -20.67 49.27
N PRO A 26 -16.63 -20.82 50.16
CA PRO A 26 -16.39 -21.00 51.59
C PRO A 26 -15.83 -22.40 51.89
N THR A 27 -14.51 -22.57 51.70
CA THR A 27 -13.77 -23.76 52.12
C THR A 27 -13.08 -23.47 53.46
N SER A 28 -13.72 -23.89 54.55
CA SER A 28 -13.21 -23.70 55.91
C SER A 28 -12.08 -24.68 56.25
N LEU A 29 -10.93 -24.17 56.64
CA LEU A 29 -9.76 -25.01 57.00
C LEU A 29 -8.99 -24.44 58.21
N LEU A 30 -9.41 -24.92 59.38
CA LEU A 30 -8.62 -25.30 60.57
C LEU A 30 -7.62 -24.32 61.23
N ALA A 31 -7.81 -24.13 62.54
CA ALA A 31 -6.89 -23.54 63.56
C ALA A 31 -6.64 -22.02 63.46
N ALA A 32 -6.32 -21.29 64.53
CA ALA A 32 -6.09 -21.65 65.94
C ALA A 32 -6.84 -20.64 66.86
N GLU A 33 -7.58 -21.04 67.89
CA GLU A 33 -7.10 -21.29 69.28
C GLU A 33 -7.13 -20.05 70.19
N GLN A 34 -8.11 -19.98 71.10
CA GLN A 34 -7.97 -19.29 72.39
C GLN A 34 -9.00 -19.81 73.42
N VAL A 35 -8.48 -20.41 74.51
CA VAL A 35 -8.90 -20.35 75.94
C VAL A 35 -10.41 -20.08 76.19
N LEU A 36 -11.22 -21.08 76.58
CA LEU A 36 -11.51 -21.51 77.97
C LEU A 36 -12.10 -20.35 78.82
N GLU A 37 -13.32 -20.41 79.38
CA GLU A 37 -13.89 -21.48 80.22
C GLU A 37 -15.36 -21.89 79.94
N GLN A 38 -15.77 -22.91 80.70
CA GLN A 38 -17.10 -23.52 80.88
C GLN A 38 -18.10 -22.59 81.61
N ASN A 39 -19.43 -22.84 81.74
CA ASN A 39 -20.45 -23.63 81.01
C ASN A 39 -21.82 -23.46 81.76
N VAL A 40 -22.92 -24.05 81.26
CA VAL A 40 -24.17 -24.44 81.98
C VAL A 40 -25.32 -23.40 82.17
N LEU A 41 -26.56 -23.94 82.05
CA LEU A 41 -27.91 -23.44 82.42
C LEU A 41 -28.66 -22.36 81.60
N ILE A 42 -29.34 -22.84 80.55
CA ILE A 42 -30.82 -22.96 80.47
C ILE A 42 -31.64 -22.13 81.51
N ARG A 43 -32.44 -21.13 81.07
CA ARG A 43 -33.95 -21.07 81.04
C ARG A 43 -34.52 -19.64 81.13
N GLU A 44 -35.78 -19.52 80.68
CA GLU A 44 -36.79 -18.49 81.02
C GLU A 44 -36.57 -17.01 80.65
N SER A 45 -37.14 -16.64 79.50
CA SER A 45 -37.99 -15.45 79.33
C SER A 45 -39.35 -15.69 80.05
N PRO A 46 -40.25 -14.69 80.31
CA PRO A 46 -40.52 -13.53 79.43
C PRO A 46 -41.02 -12.21 80.09
N LEU A 47 -41.53 -11.31 79.25
CA LEU A 47 -42.50 -10.21 79.51
C LEU A 47 -42.06 -8.93 80.27
N ALA A 48 -41.81 -7.89 79.45
CA ALA A 48 -42.68 -6.71 79.30
C ALA A 48 -42.59 -5.45 80.21
N PHE A 49 -42.60 -4.32 79.49
CA PHE A 49 -43.37 -3.07 79.71
C PHE A 49 -42.85 -1.90 80.59
N PHE A 50 -42.43 -0.86 79.86
CA PHE A 50 -42.74 0.59 80.01
C PHE A 50 -42.23 1.42 81.22
N GLY A 51 -41.50 2.49 80.87
CA GLY A 51 -41.29 3.69 81.70
C GLY A 51 -41.07 4.93 80.82
N TYR A 52 -41.93 5.94 80.98
CA TYR A 52 -41.85 7.28 80.36
C TYR A 52 -40.85 8.18 81.16
N SER A 53 -40.29 9.32 80.70
CA SER A 53 -40.29 10.02 79.40
C SER A 53 -39.15 11.07 79.28
N PHE A 54 -38.76 11.37 78.03
CA PHE A 54 -38.14 12.58 77.44
C PHE A 54 -37.62 13.77 78.28
N GLN A 55 -36.36 14.19 78.00
CA GLN A 55 -35.85 15.54 77.61
C GLN A 55 -34.29 15.44 77.45
N GLN A 56 -33.45 16.33 76.86
CA GLN A 56 -33.53 17.58 76.04
C GLN A 56 -32.11 17.84 75.41
N THR A 57 -31.79 18.65 74.39
CA THR A 57 -32.15 18.71 72.94
C THR A 57 -30.96 19.34 72.15
N ILE A 58 -30.74 18.98 70.86
CA ILE A 58 -29.94 19.71 69.81
C ILE A 58 -28.38 19.65 70.01
N PRO A 59 -27.54 19.28 68.99
CA PRO A 59 -27.57 19.80 67.61
C PRO A 59 -27.37 18.76 66.46
N LEU A 60 -27.30 19.29 65.22
CA LEU A 60 -26.83 18.61 63.99
C LEU A 60 -27.47 17.25 63.66
N LYS A 61 -28.75 17.27 63.25
CA LYS A 61 -29.38 16.08 62.64
C LYS A 61 -28.90 15.88 61.20
N ILE A 62 -27.74 15.23 61.06
CA ILE A 62 -27.46 14.36 59.91
C ILE A 62 -28.64 13.40 59.77
N ASN A 63 -29.15 13.16 58.56
CA ASN A 63 -30.32 12.33 58.39
C ASN A 63 -29.93 10.84 58.43
N GLU A 64 -29.76 10.29 59.64
CA GLU A 64 -29.25 8.95 59.95
C GLU A 64 -30.18 7.79 59.58
N THR A 65 -30.68 7.78 58.34
CA THR A 65 -31.17 6.57 57.67
C THR A 65 -30.81 6.64 56.18
N PRO A 66 -29.66 6.11 55.76
CA PRO A 66 -29.39 5.83 54.35
C PRO A 66 -30.19 4.58 53.93
N SER A 67 -31.52 4.67 53.99
CA SER A 67 -32.45 3.57 53.71
C SER A 67 -32.64 3.34 52.20
N LEU A 68 -31.55 3.41 51.44
CA LEU A 68 -31.52 2.88 50.09
C LEU A 68 -31.41 1.36 50.24
N THR A 69 -32.50 0.62 50.01
CA THR A 69 -32.47 -0.84 50.22
C THR A 69 -31.43 -1.50 49.31
N LEU A 70 -30.97 -2.71 49.65
CA LEU A 70 -30.00 -3.44 48.81
C LEU A 70 -30.51 -3.55 47.36
N ILE A 71 -31.83 -3.77 47.19
CA ILE A 71 -32.53 -3.76 45.90
C ILE A 71 -32.38 -2.41 45.18
N GLU A 72 -32.69 -1.30 45.84
CA GLU A 72 -32.56 0.06 45.26
C GLU A 72 -31.10 0.40 44.90
N SER A 73 -30.13 0.00 45.72
CA SER A 73 -28.70 0.20 45.44
C SER A 73 -28.27 -0.54 44.16
N LEU A 74 -28.79 -1.76 43.97
CA LEU A 74 -28.56 -2.59 42.77
C LEU A 74 -29.28 -2.00 41.55
N LEU A 75 -30.45 -1.41 41.75
CA LEU A 75 -31.20 -0.67 40.72
C LEU A 75 -30.45 0.58 40.25
N VAL A 76 -29.95 1.41 41.18
CA VAL A 76 -29.13 2.59 40.86
C VAL A 76 -27.83 2.18 40.16
N PHE A 77 -27.15 1.13 40.64
CA PHE A 77 -25.96 0.59 39.97
C PHE A 77 -26.27 0.11 38.54
N SER A 78 -27.38 -0.60 38.34
CA SER A 78 -27.85 -1.05 37.02
C SER A 78 -28.14 0.12 36.08
N VAL A 79 -28.82 1.17 36.56
CA VAL A 79 -29.09 2.39 35.79
C VAL A 79 -27.79 3.13 35.42
N VAL A 80 -26.84 3.28 36.35
CA VAL A 80 -25.53 3.90 36.07
C VAL A 80 -24.74 3.07 35.05
N LEU A 81 -24.78 1.74 35.15
CA LEU A 81 -24.13 0.84 34.20
C LEU A 81 -24.78 0.90 32.81
N LEU A 82 -26.12 1.01 32.73
CA LEU A 82 -26.86 1.26 31.48
C LEU A 82 -26.51 2.62 30.86
N VAL A 83 -26.40 3.68 31.66
CA VAL A 83 -25.99 5.02 31.19
C VAL A 83 -24.54 4.99 30.70
N MET A 84 -23.63 4.33 31.42
CA MET A 84 -22.24 4.15 30.98
C MET A 84 -22.14 3.30 29.70
N PHE A 85 -22.94 2.24 29.57
CA PHE A 85 -23.01 1.43 28.35
C PHE A 85 -23.59 2.21 27.17
N GLY A 86 -24.65 3.00 27.39
CA GLY A 86 -25.23 3.89 26.39
C GLY A 86 -24.26 4.97 25.93
N LEU A 87 -23.56 5.63 26.86
CA LEU A 87 -22.51 6.59 26.55
C LEU A 87 -21.33 5.92 25.81
N TRP A 88 -20.91 4.71 26.20
CA TRP A 88 -19.90 3.95 25.48
C TRP A 88 -20.35 3.57 24.07
N PHE A 89 -21.62 3.18 23.90
CA PHE A 89 -22.21 2.86 22.59
C PHE A 89 -22.28 4.10 21.68
N LEU A 90 -22.62 5.27 22.23
CA LEU A 90 -22.58 6.56 21.54
C LEU A 90 -21.15 7.06 21.27
N GLN A 91 -20.19 6.71 22.12
CA GLN A 91 -18.76 7.01 21.95
C GLN A 91 -18.04 6.05 20.99
N LYS A 92 -18.65 4.92 20.58
CA LYS A 92 -18.08 4.12 19.50
C LYS A 92 -17.96 5.02 18.28
N PRO A 93 -16.74 5.26 17.75
CA PRO A 93 -16.61 6.04 16.54
C PRO A 93 -17.44 5.36 15.47
N LYS A 94 -18.28 6.14 14.76
CA LYS A 94 -18.90 5.68 13.53
C LYS A 94 -17.77 5.41 12.54
N ALA A 95 -17.24 4.19 12.57
CA ALA A 95 -16.42 3.61 11.54
C ALA A 95 -17.32 3.49 10.30
N GLY A 96 -17.51 4.61 9.63
CA GLY A 96 -18.35 4.70 8.44
C GLY A 96 -17.75 3.76 7.42
N THR A 97 -18.43 2.65 7.17
CA THR A 97 -18.09 1.75 6.08
C THR A 97 -18.30 2.54 4.79
N GLN A 98 -17.21 3.12 4.29
CA GLN A 98 -17.19 3.94 3.08
C GLN A 98 -17.42 3.01 1.88
N PHE A 99 -18.69 2.69 1.63
CA PHE A 99 -19.14 1.91 0.48
C PHE A 99 -19.00 2.76 -0.79
N GLY A 100 -17.88 2.59 -1.48
CA GLY A 100 -17.59 3.28 -2.73
C GLY A 100 -16.30 2.78 -3.39
N VAL A 101 -16.07 3.22 -4.62
CA VAL A 101 -14.79 3.08 -5.31
C VAL A 101 -14.04 4.41 -5.17
N GLY A 102 -12.77 4.36 -4.79
CA GLY A 102 -12.04 5.58 -4.44
C GLY A 102 -10.56 5.36 -4.13
N PHE A 103 -9.89 6.44 -3.74
CA PHE A 103 -8.54 6.39 -3.20
C PHE A 103 -8.55 6.65 -1.69
N HIS A 104 -7.80 5.86 -0.91
CA HIS A 104 -7.39 6.28 0.42
C HIS A 104 -6.00 6.91 0.37
N LEU A 105 -5.79 7.92 1.22
CA LEU A 105 -4.47 8.50 1.46
C LEU A 105 -3.68 7.61 2.43
N LEU A 106 -2.44 7.26 2.07
CA LEU A 106 -1.57 6.35 2.84
C LEU A 106 -0.48 7.09 3.64
N ASN A 107 -0.36 8.41 3.46
CA ASN A 107 0.68 9.22 4.11
C ASN A 107 0.50 9.28 5.65
N LEU A 108 1.62 9.22 6.39
CA LEU A 108 1.61 9.28 7.84
C LEU A 108 1.06 10.64 8.34
N GLY A 109 0.15 10.57 9.32
CA GLY A 109 -0.50 11.73 9.95
C GLY A 109 -1.90 12.03 9.42
N GLU A 110 -2.26 11.49 8.24
CA GLU A 110 -3.58 11.67 7.65
C GLU A 110 -4.60 10.67 8.22
N GLN A 111 -5.86 11.10 8.35
CA GLN A 111 -6.97 10.17 8.59
C GLN A 111 -7.24 9.33 7.33
N LYS A 112 -7.83 8.14 7.49
CA LYS A 112 -8.22 7.24 6.38
C LYS A 112 -9.46 7.73 5.62
N THR A 113 -9.45 8.97 5.15
CA THR A 113 -10.47 9.53 4.27
C THR A 113 -10.56 8.70 2.99
N LEU A 114 -11.77 8.34 2.55
CA LEU A 114 -11.98 7.87 1.19
C LEU A 114 -12.20 9.08 0.29
N ILE A 115 -11.45 9.16 -0.80
CA ILE A 115 -11.61 10.13 -1.87
C ILE A 115 -12.47 9.42 -2.94
N PRO A 116 -13.79 9.68 -3.02
CA PRO A 116 -14.66 8.96 -3.93
C PRO A 116 -14.35 9.33 -5.40
N LEU A 117 -14.41 8.33 -6.28
CA LEU A 117 -14.34 8.54 -7.73
C LEU A 117 -15.75 8.61 -8.32
N LYS A 118 -15.93 9.48 -9.31
CA LYS A 118 -17.18 9.58 -10.07
C LYS A 118 -17.18 8.56 -11.20
N SER A 119 -18.37 8.15 -11.64
CA SER A 119 -18.56 7.29 -12.83
C SER A 119 -18.37 8.04 -14.16
N GLU A 120 -17.51 9.05 -14.18
CA GLU A 120 -17.26 10.00 -15.28
C GLU A 120 -15.77 9.98 -15.66
N ILE A 121 -15.41 10.49 -16.84
CA ILE A 121 -13.99 10.68 -17.19
C ILE A 121 -13.46 11.88 -16.41
N GLN A 122 -12.47 11.65 -15.54
CA GLN A 122 -11.88 12.68 -14.68
C GLN A 122 -10.35 12.67 -14.75
N THR A 123 -9.70 13.84 -14.77
CA THR A 123 -8.24 13.93 -14.63
C THR A 123 -7.83 13.68 -13.17
N LEU A 124 -6.56 13.38 -12.87
CA LEU A 124 -6.07 13.34 -11.48
C LEU A 124 -5.92 14.73 -10.84
N GLU A 125 -6.31 15.80 -11.52
CA GLU A 125 -6.10 17.18 -11.07
C GLU A 125 -6.89 17.55 -9.82
N PHE A 126 -8.02 16.88 -9.54
CA PHE A 126 -8.78 17.06 -8.28
C PHE A 126 -7.94 16.77 -7.03
N LEU A 127 -6.87 15.96 -7.13
CA LEU A 127 -5.94 15.70 -6.01
C LEU A 127 -5.29 17.00 -5.48
N THR A 128 -5.18 18.04 -6.32
CA THR A 128 -4.67 19.37 -5.91
C THR A 128 -5.61 20.14 -5.00
N GLN A 129 -6.90 19.79 -4.97
CA GLN A 129 -7.97 20.48 -4.25
C GLN A 129 -8.29 19.81 -2.89
N ILE A 130 -7.64 18.69 -2.57
CA ILE A 130 -7.94 17.89 -1.38
C ILE A 130 -7.31 18.51 -0.14
N GLN A 131 -8.15 18.91 0.81
CA GLN A 131 -7.72 19.33 2.14
C GLN A 131 -7.01 18.17 2.86
N THR A 132 -5.78 18.43 3.29
CA THR A 132 -4.83 17.46 3.85
C THR A 132 -4.07 18.11 5.00
N SER A 133 -3.50 17.32 5.91
CA SER A 133 -2.78 17.85 7.09
C SER A 133 -1.58 18.73 6.73
N LYS A 134 -0.98 18.50 5.54
CA LYS A 134 0.12 19.26 4.98
C LYS A 134 0.05 19.30 3.46
N LYS A 135 0.66 20.32 2.85
CA LYS A 135 0.75 20.47 1.39
C LYS A 135 1.79 19.50 0.80
N TYR A 136 1.32 18.47 0.09
CA TYR A 136 2.17 17.51 -0.63
C TYR A 136 2.67 18.07 -1.99
N ARG A 137 3.93 17.77 -2.36
CA ARG A 137 4.44 18.00 -3.72
C ARG A 137 3.98 16.87 -4.65
N LEU A 138 2.94 17.14 -5.44
CA LEU A 138 2.38 16.17 -6.39
C LEU A 138 3.21 16.03 -7.68
N SER A 139 2.99 14.94 -8.41
CA SER A 139 3.55 14.72 -9.75
C SER A 139 3.16 15.84 -10.73
N ALA A 140 4.13 16.31 -11.52
CA ALA A 140 3.88 17.37 -12.50
C ALA A 140 2.99 16.90 -13.67
N ASN A 141 1.97 17.68 -14.02
CA ASN A 141 0.98 17.42 -15.08
C ASN A 141 -0.13 16.39 -14.76
N LEU A 142 -0.72 16.41 -13.56
CA LEU A 142 -1.90 15.57 -13.23
C LEU A 142 -3.09 15.77 -14.20
N SER A 143 -3.21 16.94 -14.82
CA SER A 143 -4.16 17.25 -15.89
C SER A 143 -3.99 16.41 -17.15
N ARG A 144 -2.84 15.73 -17.33
CA ARG A 144 -2.57 14.78 -18.44
C ARG A 144 -2.80 13.31 -18.06
N VAL A 145 -3.18 13.04 -16.82
CA VAL A 145 -3.52 11.72 -16.32
C VAL A 145 -5.03 11.61 -16.22
N THR A 146 -5.65 10.77 -17.05
CA THR A 146 -7.10 10.58 -17.11
C THR A 146 -7.50 9.23 -16.52
N LEU A 147 -8.44 9.26 -15.58
CA LEU A 147 -9.21 8.09 -15.16
C LEU A 147 -10.46 7.99 -16.04
N THR A 148 -10.62 6.84 -16.68
CA THR A 148 -11.77 6.51 -17.52
C THR A 148 -12.51 5.33 -16.86
N PRO A 149 -13.82 5.44 -16.59
CA PRO A 149 -14.60 4.32 -16.06
C PRO A 149 -14.65 3.18 -17.09
N HIS A 150 -14.49 1.94 -16.63
CA HIS A 150 -14.41 0.76 -17.48
C HIS A 150 -15.02 -0.44 -16.74
N GLN A 151 -16.24 -0.82 -17.14
CA GLN A 151 -17.03 -1.85 -16.44
C GLN A 151 -17.15 -1.45 -14.95
N ASN A 152 -16.70 -2.30 -14.03
CA ASN A 152 -16.80 -2.05 -12.59
C ASN A 152 -15.47 -1.53 -11.98
N THR A 153 -14.56 -0.95 -12.78
CA THR A 153 -13.31 -0.35 -12.30
C THR A 153 -12.90 0.86 -13.14
N PHE A 154 -11.72 1.42 -12.88
CA PHE A 154 -11.15 2.54 -13.64
C PHE A 154 -9.90 2.11 -14.41
N VAL A 155 -9.77 2.64 -15.63
CA VAL A 155 -8.51 2.67 -16.38
C VAL A 155 -7.84 4.00 -16.11
N LEU A 156 -6.60 3.97 -15.61
CA LEU A 156 -5.73 5.14 -15.54
C LEU A 156 -4.88 5.19 -16.81
N GLU A 157 -4.93 6.29 -17.54
CA GLU A 157 -4.08 6.58 -18.70
C GLU A 157 -3.27 7.87 -18.47
N ASP A 158 -1.94 7.78 -18.52
CA ASP A 158 -1.02 8.91 -18.34
C ASP A 158 -0.31 9.23 -19.66
N LYS A 159 -0.72 10.32 -20.31
CA LYS A 159 -0.17 10.81 -21.58
C LYS A 159 1.25 11.39 -21.43
N ASN A 160 1.82 11.37 -20.23
CA ASN A 160 3.13 11.86 -19.86
C ASN A 160 3.90 10.89 -18.92
N TYR A 161 3.53 9.60 -18.87
CA TYR A 161 4.01 8.57 -17.92
C TYR A 161 5.53 8.42 -17.76
N LYS A 162 6.32 9.01 -18.66
CA LYS A 162 7.78 9.15 -18.55
C LYS A 162 8.17 10.05 -17.35
N ASN A 163 7.22 10.79 -16.76
CA ASN A 163 7.41 11.73 -15.66
C ASN A 163 6.61 11.37 -14.39
N ALA A 164 7.33 11.13 -13.29
CA ALA A 164 6.90 11.16 -11.89
C ALA A 164 5.80 10.19 -11.39
N LEU A 165 4.72 9.89 -12.12
CA LEU A 165 3.68 8.97 -11.63
C LEU A 165 4.15 7.51 -11.66
N LEU A 166 3.92 6.78 -10.57
CA LEU A 166 4.12 5.33 -10.49
C LEU A 166 2.84 4.64 -10.02
N ILE A 167 2.62 3.42 -10.48
CA ILE A 167 1.58 2.50 -10.00
C ILE A 167 2.29 1.22 -9.57
N ASN A 168 2.15 0.84 -8.30
CA ASN A 168 2.90 -0.23 -7.64
C ASN A 168 4.42 -0.14 -7.93
N ARG A 169 4.99 1.07 -7.77
CA ARG A 169 6.38 1.44 -8.06
C ARG A 169 6.84 1.28 -9.52
N ARG A 170 5.92 1.13 -10.49
CA ARG A 170 6.21 1.00 -11.93
C ARG A 170 5.57 2.14 -12.72
N ARG A 171 6.25 2.62 -13.77
CA ARG A 171 5.65 3.56 -14.75
C ARG A 171 4.76 2.77 -15.72
N SER A 172 3.66 3.38 -16.17
CA SER A 172 2.77 2.79 -17.19
C SER A 172 2.00 3.88 -17.91
N HIS A 173 1.92 3.81 -19.23
CA HIS A 173 1.05 4.67 -20.03
C HIS A 173 -0.44 4.39 -19.76
N ARG A 174 -0.82 3.12 -19.53
CA ARG A 174 -2.22 2.74 -19.36
C ARG A 174 -2.35 1.49 -18.47
N THR A 175 -3.07 1.62 -17.36
CA THR A 175 -3.26 0.56 -16.36
C THR A 175 -4.73 0.41 -15.99
N VAL A 176 -5.23 -0.82 -15.99
CA VAL A 176 -6.48 -1.15 -15.30
C VAL A 176 -6.18 -1.19 -13.80
N LEU A 177 -6.90 -0.40 -13.00
CA LEU A 177 -6.72 -0.38 -11.54
C LEU A 177 -7.40 -1.60 -10.90
N CYS A 178 -6.67 -2.26 -10.00
CA CYS A 178 -7.11 -3.38 -9.17
C CYS A 178 -7.18 -2.93 -7.70
N ASP A 179 -8.04 -3.56 -6.89
CA ASP A 179 -8.11 -3.26 -5.45
C ASP A 179 -6.73 -3.45 -4.77
N ASN A 180 -6.37 -2.54 -3.86
CA ASN A 180 -5.06 -2.39 -3.22
C ASN A 180 -3.94 -1.78 -4.10
N ASP A 181 -4.23 -1.29 -5.30
CA ASP A 181 -3.20 -0.64 -6.12
C ASP A 181 -2.67 0.65 -5.49
N VAL A 182 -1.36 0.70 -5.27
CA VAL A 182 -0.66 1.88 -4.74
C VAL A 182 -0.28 2.81 -5.89
N LEU A 183 -0.64 4.07 -5.80
CA LEU A 183 -0.26 5.12 -6.75
C LEU A 183 0.67 6.11 -6.04
N ASP A 184 1.92 6.22 -6.51
CA ASP A 184 2.89 7.17 -6.01
C ASP A 184 2.79 8.47 -6.84
N VAL A 185 2.11 9.48 -6.29
CA VAL A 185 1.78 10.76 -6.94
C VAL A 185 2.72 11.85 -6.42
N GLY A 186 4.02 11.67 -6.62
CA GLY A 186 5.06 12.51 -6.04
C GLY A 186 5.25 12.16 -4.56
N GLU A 187 4.95 13.09 -3.66
CA GLU A 187 4.95 12.85 -2.20
C GLU A 187 3.64 12.23 -1.67
N MET A 188 2.54 12.33 -2.43
CA MET A 188 1.25 11.78 -2.04
C MET A 188 1.16 10.30 -2.47
N ILE A 189 0.95 9.40 -1.51
CA ILE A 189 0.82 7.97 -1.76
C ILE A 189 -0.65 7.61 -1.56
N LEU A 190 -1.29 7.16 -2.62
CA LEU A 190 -2.68 6.73 -2.62
C LEU A 190 -2.76 5.21 -2.71
N ILE A 191 -3.82 4.62 -2.14
CA ILE A 191 -4.20 3.23 -2.39
C ILE A 191 -5.63 3.17 -2.93
N PHE A 192 -5.80 2.59 -4.11
CA PHE A 192 -7.10 2.39 -4.74
C PHE A 192 -7.90 1.33 -4.00
N ARG A 193 -9.16 1.64 -3.73
CA ARG A 193 -10.15 0.72 -3.16
C ARG A 193 -11.33 0.55 -4.08
N ASN A 194 -11.72 -0.71 -4.29
CA ASN A 194 -12.90 -1.09 -5.05
C ASN A 194 -13.73 -2.11 -4.27
N ASN A 195 -14.57 -1.61 -3.37
CA ASN A 195 -15.45 -2.43 -2.53
C ASN A 195 -16.67 -2.98 -3.30
N VAL A 196 -16.82 -2.65 -4.59
CA VAL A 196 -17.95 -3.07 -5.46
C VAL A 196 -17.67 -4.42 -6.13
N VAL A 197 -16.40 -4.85 -6.16
CA VAL A 197 -15.96 -6.01 -6.95
C VAL A 197 -15.09 -6.95 -6.10
N PRO A 198 -15.38 -8.26 -6.04
CA PRO A 198 -14.59 -9.20 -5.25
C PRO A 198 -13.11 -9.19 -5.64
N ALA A 199 -12.23 -9.10 -4.63
CA ALA A 199 -10.79 -9.03 -4.82
C ALA A 199 -10.29 -10.21 -5.66
N GLY A 200 -9.48 -9.91 -6.68
CA GLY A 200 -8.96 -10.91 -7.62
C GLY A 200 -9.83 -11.21 -8.84
N SER A 201 -11.09 -10.79 -8.90
CA SER A 201 -11.91 -10.98 -10.12
C SER A 201 -11.48 -10.07 -11.28
N ILE A 202 -11.14 -8.80 -11.00
CA ILE A 202 -10.49 -7.89 -11.95
C ILE A 202 -9.04 -8.34 -12.16
N HIS A 203 -8.85 -9.26 -13.10
CA HIS A 203 -7.54 -9.60 -13.61
C HIS A 203 -7.02 -8.44 -14.46
N ARG A 204 -5.78 -8.01 -14.20
CA ARG A 204 -5.03 -7.29 -15.22
C ARG A 204 -4.79 -8.24 -16.40
N PRO A 205 -4.85 -7.77 -17.67
CA PRO A 205 -4.27 -8.53 -18.77
C PRO A 205 -2.78 -8.74 -18.46
N ALA A 206 -2.38 -10.01 -18.26
CA ALA A 206 -1.19 -10.37 -17.50
C ALA A 206 0.11 -9.88 -18.16
N SER A 207 0.56 -8.69 -17.77
CA SER A 207 1.65 -7.97 -18.45
C SER A 207 1.51 -7.93 -19.98
N LYS A 208 0.26 -7.80 -20.47
CA LYS A 208 -0.08 -7.73 -21.91
C LYS A 208 0.45 -8.95 -22.69
N ASP A 209 0.41 -10.14 -22.08
CA ASP A 209 0.93 -11.43 -22.59
C ASP A 209 2.39 -11.37 -23.08
N LEU A 210 3.18 -10.43 -22.54
CA LEU A 210 4.60 -10.20 -22.82
C LEU A 210 4.96 -10.30 -24.32
N GLN A 211 4.07 -9.82 -25.21
CA GLN A 211 3.96 -10.26 -26.61
C GLN A 211 5.31 -10.38 -27.31
N LEU A 212 5.77 -11.63 -27.40
CA LEU A 212 7.15 -11.93 -27.73
C LEU A 212 7.52 -11.38 -29.11
N PRO A 213 8.70 -10.75 -29.27
CA PRO A 213 9.14 -10.22 -30.54
C PRO A 213 9.18 -11.33 -31.60
N ILE A 214 8.32 -11.22 -32.62
CA ILE A 214 8.25 -12.22 -33.68
C ILE A 214 9.43 -11.96 -34.62
N VAL A 215 10.38 -12.89 -34.64
CA VAL A 215 11.61 -12.76 -35.43
C VAL A 215 11.34 -13.23 -36.86
N GLY A 216 11.31 -12.30 -37.81
CA GLY A 216 11.13 -12.59 -39.24
C GLY A 216 12.35 -13.26 -39.90
N ILE A 217 13.48 -13.37 -39.18
CA ILE A 217 14.69 -14.06 -39.62
C ILE A 217 14.91 -15.35 -38.82
N ILE A 218 14.56 -16.50 -39.41
CA ILE A 218 15.03 -17.80 -38.92
C ILE A 218 16.41 -18.09 -39.56
N PRO A 219 17.47 -18.40 -38.78
CA PRO A 219 18.77 -18.79 -39.34
C PRO A 219 18.67 -20.12 -40.09
N LYS A 220 19.08 -20.16 -41.36
CA LYS A 220 19.11 -21.37 -42.20
C LYS A 220 20.29 -22.32 -41.88
N GLY A 221 20.83 -22.28 -40.66
CA GLY A 221 22.03 -23.02 -40.27
C GLY A 221 22.60 -22.58 -38.92
N PRO A 222 23.72 -23.17 -38.46
CA PRO A 222 24.31 -22.87 -37.17
C PRO A 222 24.78 -21.40 -37.08
N VAL A 223 24.33 -20.71 -36.02
CA VAL A 223 24.73 -19.32 -35.75
C VAL A 223 26.20 -19.29 -35.31
N GLN A 224 27.00 -18.43 -35.94
CA GLN A 224 28.43 -18.29 -35.60
C GLN A 224 28.61 -17.80 -34.16
N LYS A 225 29.59 -18.35 -33.43
CA LYS A 225 29.85 -18.05 -32.00
C LYS A 225 30.08 -16.55 -31.70
N MET A 226 30.43 -15.75 -32.70
CA MET A 226 30.68 -14.30 -32.58
C MET A 226 29.55 -13.43 -33.18
N THR A 227 28.38 -14.01 -33.44
CA THR A 227 27.17 -13.23 -33.78
C THR A 227 26.66 -12.49 -32.54
N PRO A 228 26.34 -11.18 -32.60
CA PRO A 228 25.72 -10.48 -31.48
C PRO A 228 24.28 -10.96 -31.27
N ILE A 229 23.75 -10.78 -30.05
CA ILE A 229 22.43 -11.27 -29.66
C ILE A 229 21.66 -10.15 -28.97
N LEU A 230 20.41 -9.90 -29.39
CA LEU A 230 19.42 -9.21 -28.56
C LEU A 230 18.65 -10.25 -27.75
N THR A 231 18.53 -10.04 -26.43
CA THR A 231 17.68 -10.86 -25.56
C THR A 231 16.50 -10.03 -25.09
N PHE A 232 15.26 -10.51 -25.24
CA PHE A 232 14.08 -9.74 -24.83
C PHE A 232 13.94 -9.72 -23.30
N SER A 233 13.64 -8.56 -22.72
CA SER A 233 13.51 -8.41 -21.27
C SER A 233 12.23 -9.09 -20.78
N GLY A 234 12.35 -9.95 -19.76
CA GLY A 234 11.25 -10.80 -19.29
C GLY A 234 11.12 -12.14 -20.01
N SER A 235 11.94 -12.46 -21.02
CA SER A 235 11.97 -13.80 -21.63
C SER A 235 13.39 -14.33 -21.86
N THR A 236 13.50 -15.61 -22.19
CA THR A 236 14.77 -16.27 -22.54
C THR A 236 15.09 -16.20 -24.04
N GLN A 237 14.25 -15.52 -24.83
CA GLN A 237 14.34 -15.48 -26.28
C GLN A 237 15.58 -14.70 -26.74
N LYS A 238 16.46 -15.39 -27.48
CA LYS A 238 17.71 -14.87 -28.02
C LYS A 238 17.57 -14.65 -29.52
N ILE A 239 17.75 -13.41 -29.97
CA ILE A 239 17.61 -12.98 -31.36
C ILE A 239 19.02 -12.70 -31.92
N PRO A 240 19.61 -13.60 -32.71
CA PRO A 240 20.95 -13.40 -33.29
C PRO A 240 20.92 -12.38 -34.42
N LEU A 241 21.86 -11.44 -34.41
CA LEU A 241 21.96 -10.37 -35.41
C LEU A 241 22.71 -10.83 -36.67
N ILE A 242 22.01 -11.64 -37.48
CA ILE A 242 22.57 -12.32 -38.66
C ILE A 242 22.80 -11.36 -39.85
N ARG A 243 21.93 -10.35 -40.03
CA ARG A 243 21.99 -9.39 -41.14
C ARG A 243 22.76 -8.13 -40.74
N ASN A 244 23.51 -7.53 -41.69
CA ASN A 244 24.24 -6.27 -41.47
C ASN A 244 23.31 -5.05 -41.18
N LEU A 245 22.01 -5.17 -41.49
CA LEU A 245 20.95 -4.22 -41.19
C LEU A 245 19.74 -5.04 -40.69
N ILE A 246 19.15 -4.60 -39.58
CA ILE A 246 18.00 -5.22 -38.92
C ILE A 246 17.04 -4.09 -38.50
N THR A 247 15.76 -4.18 -38.84
CA THR A 247 14.73 -3.22 -38.43
C THR A 247 13.80 -3.79 -37.36
N ILE A 248 13.34 -2.91 -36.47
CA ILE A 248 12.44 -3.25 -35.37
C ILE A 248 11.25 -2.27 -35.40
N GLY A 249 10.03 -2.80 -35.30
CA GLY A 249 8.79 -2.03 -35.35
C GLY A 249 7.56 -2.93 -35.32
N SER A 250 6.36 -2.35 -35.33
CA SER A 250 5.10 -3.11 -35.24
C SER A 250 4.58 -3.64 -36.57
N SER A 251 5.14 -3.21 -37.71
CA SER A 251 4.79 -3.79 -39.02
C SER A 251 5.40 -5.19 -39.18
N ASN A 252 4.64 -6.10 -39.80
CA ASN A 252 5.12 -7.43 -40.21
C ASN A 252 6.27 -7.38 -41.26
N SER A 253 6.60 -6.20 -41.80
CA SER A 253 7.72 -5.98 -42.72
C SER A 253 9.09 -5.81 -42.03
N ASN A 254 9.16 -5.90 -40.70
CA ASN A 254 10.41 -5.81 -39.94
C ASN A 254 11.09 -7.16 -39.71
N ASP A 255 12.41 -7.14 -39.55
CA ASP A 255 13.20 -8.29 -39.12
C ASP A 255 12.84 -8.77 -37.70
N ILE A 256 12.45 -7.83 -36.82
CA ILE A 256 11.95 -8.09 -35.46
C ILE A 256 10.64 -7.32 -35.29
N ILE A 257 9.53 -8.05 -35.27
CA ILE A 257 8.18 -7.47 -35.15
C ILE A 257 7.84 -7.35 -33.66
N VAL A 258 7.54 -6.13 -33.20
CA VAL A 258 7.29 -5.82 -31.78
C VAL A 258 5.92 -5.16 -31.63
N LYS A 259 5.01 -5.82 -30.93
CA LYS A 259 3.62 -5.37 -30.77
C LYS A 259 3.45 -4.51 -29.51
N GLY A 260 3.58 -3.20 -29.69
CA GLY A 260 3.44 -2.21 -28.62
C GLY A 260 2.65 -0.98 -29.05
N ASN A 261 1.99 -0.29 -28.10
CA ASN A 261 1.22 0.92 -28.43
C ASN A 261 2.14 2.12 -28.74
N GLU A 262 3.36 2.09 -28.20
CA GLU A 262 4.42 3.08 -28.46
C GLU A 262 5.44 2.60 -29.49
N VAL A 263 5.11 1.54 -30.23
CA VAL A 263 5.96 0.96 -31.27
C VAL A 263 5.35 1.26 -32.63
N ALA A 264 5.83 2.31 -33.27
CA ALA A 264 5.50 2.64 -34.65
C ALA A 264 5.88 1.53 -35.65
N LEU A 265 5.28 1.58 -36.83
CA LEU A 265 5.39 0.56 -37.88
C LEU A 265 6.83 0.19 -38.23
N LYS A 266 7.77 1.15 -38.20
CA LYS A 266 9.20 0.96 -38.44
C LYS A 266 9.98 1.90 -37.51
N HIS A 267 10.12 1.51 -36.24
CA HIS A 267 10.58 2.39 -35.16
C HIS A 267 12.08 2.68 -35.23
N VAL A 268 12.90 1.63 -35.35
CA VAL A 268 14.35 1.73 -35.16
C VAL A 268 15.09 0.75 -36.08
N LYS A 269 16.32 1.09 -36.47
CA LYS A 269 17.23 0.16 -37.15
C LYS A 269 18.51 -0.06 -36.35
N ILE A 270 19.01 -1.28 -36.36
CA ILE A 270 20.31 -1.68 -35.83
C ILE A 270 21.15 -2.16 -37.01
N TYR A 271 22.34 -1.61 -37.17
CA TYR A 271 23.18 -1.87 -38.32
C TYR A 271 24.67 -1.93 -37.97
N LYS A 272 25.42 -2.70 -38.75
CA LYS A 272 26.84 -2.94 -38.58
C LYS A 272 27.65 -1.82 -39.24
N VAL A 273 28.63 -1.29 -38.52
CA VAL A 273 29.56 -0.25 -38.97
C VAL A 273 30.98 -0.74 -38.67
N GLY A 274 31.66 -1.23 -39.71
CA GLY A 274 32.93 -1.94 -39.56
C GLY A 274 32.79 -3.13 -38.60
N PRO A 275 33.57 -3.20 -37.50
CA PRO A 275 33.47 -4.27 -36.51
C PRO A 275 32.40 -4.00 -35.43
N SER A 276 31.71 -2.86 -35.42
CA SER A 276 30.83 -2.43 -34.32
C SER A 276 29.38 -2.29 -34.78
N TRP A 277 28.44 -2.13 -33.84
CA TRP A 277 27.01 -2.01 -34.13
C TRP A 277 26.48 -0.66 -33.68
N LYS A 278 25.60 -0.07 -34.50
CA LYS A 278 24.99 1.23 -34.28
C LYS A 278 23.47 1.09 -34.37
N ILE A 279 22.78 1.66 -33.39
CA ILE A 279 21.32 1.82 -33.37
C ILE A 279 20.98 3.23 -33.84
N GLN A 280 19.89 3.36 -34.60
CA GLN A 280 19.34 4.64 -35.03
C GLN A 280 17.80 4.62 -34.95
N ASN A 281 17.24 5.52 -34.15
CA ASN A 281 15.81 5.83 -34.14
C ASN A 281 15.42 6.43 -35.50
N LEU A 282 14.24 6.08 -36.01
CA LEU A 282 13.77 6.51 -37.34
C LEU A 282 12.69 7.61 -37.25
N LEU A 283 12.29 8.00 -36.03
CA LEU A 283 11.12 8.83 -35.78
C LEU A 283 11.40 9.95 -34.77
N THR A 284 10.70 11.07 -34.92
CA THR A 284 10.82 12.26 -34.06
C THR A 284 9.86 12.24 -32.87
N ARG A 285 8.78 11.44 -32.93
CA ARG A 285 7.72 11.39 -31.90
C ARG A 285 7.97 10.24 -30.90
N GLU A 286 8.17 9.04 -31.43
CA GLU A 286 8.53 7.83 -30.70
C GLU A 286 10.03 7.83 -30.34
N THR A 287 10.40 7.12 -29.27
CA THR A 287 11.68 7.36 -28.57
C THR A 287 12.56 6.13 -28.42
N THR A 288 13.53 6.01 -29.32
CA THR A 288 14.89 5.48 -29.08
C THR A 288 15.41 5.71 -27.66
N THR A 289 15.54 4.73 -26.75
CA THR A 289 16.40 4.87 -25.56
C THR A 289 17.41 3.73 -25.40
N VAL A 290 18.58 4.05 -24.85
CA VAL A 290 19.64 3.10 -24.47
C VAL A 290 20.16 3.46 -23.08
N ASN A 291 20.18 2.48 -22.17
CA ASN A 291 20.48 2.63 -20.74
C ASN A 291 19.70 3.80 -20.11
N GLY A 292 18.40 3.88 -20.41
CA GLY A 292 17.48 4.93 -19.96
C GLY A 292 17.67 6.32 -20.61
N ARG A 293 18.69 6.53 -21.44
CA ARG A 293 18.95 7.81 -22.13
C ARG A 293 18.33 7.81 -23.53
N ARG A 294 17.62 8.88 -23.89
CA ARG A 294 17.06 9.07 -25.25
C ARG A 294 18.20 9.22 -26.26
N ILE A 295 18.04 8.60 -27.44
CA ILE A 295 19.00 8.65 -28.54
C ILE A 295 18.30 8.77 -29.89
N ASP A 296 18.90 9.55 -30.79
CA ASP A 296 18.63 9.48 -32.23
C ASP A 296 19.54 8.42 -32.87
N GLN A 297 20.81 8.39 -32.46
CA GLN A 297 21.82 7.44 -32.93
C GLN A 297 22.81 7.09 -31.81
N ARG A 298 23.24 5.83 -31.66
CA ARG A 298 24.26 5.42 -30.67
C ARG A 298 24.99 4.14 -31.10
N PHE A 299 26.28 4.02 -30.78
CA PHE A 299 26.99 2.72 -30.86
C PHE A 299 26.62 1.84 -29.66
N LEU A 300 26.21 0.61 -29.92
CA LEU A 300 25.86 -0.37 -28.89
C LEU A 300 27.11 -1.02 -28.30
N GLN A 301 27.18 -1.08 -26.97
CA GLN A 301 28.21 -1.77 -26.20
C GLN A 301 27.69 -3.06 -25.58
N ASP A 302 28.58 -3.98 -25.23
CA ASP A 302 28.21 -5.26 -24.63
C ASP A 302 27.50 -5.06 -23.28
N GLY A 303 26.27 -5.56 -23.16
CA GLY A 303 25.42 -5.38 -21.99
C GLY A 303 24.46 -4.19 -22.04
N ASP A 304 24.51 -3.33 -23.09
CA ASP A 304 23.57 -2.20 -23.25
C ASP A 304 22.11 -2.67 -23.25
N GLU A 305 21.27 -1.94 -22.52
CA GLU A 305 19.82 -2.11 -22.47
C GLU A 305 19.14 -1.12 -23.42
N VAL A 306 18.29 -1.62 -24.32
CA VAL A 306 17.67 -0.88 -25.42
C VAL A 306 16.15 -0.97 -25.26
N THR A 307 15.48 0.17 -25.05
CA THR A 307 14.01 0.21 -24.91
C THR A 307 13.38 0.93 -26.10
N VAL A 308 12.51 0.20 -26.80
CA VAL A 308 11.77 0.57 -28.02
C VAL A 308 10.28 0.62 -27.66
N GLY A 309 9.75 1.82 -27.40
CA GLY A 309 8.38 1.97 -26.91
C GLY A 309 8.19 1.33 -25.53
N ASP A 310 7.24 0.39 -25.41
CA ASP A 310 6.97 -0.41 -24.21
C ASP A 310 7.90 -1.64 -24.05
N SER A 311 8.76 -1.91 -25.04
CA SER A 311 9.49 -3.18 -25.18
C SER A 311 11.01 -3.02 -25.00
N THR A 312 11.63 -3.85 -24.15
CA THR A 312 13.05 -3.72 -23.77
C THR A 312 13.88 -4.94 -24.17
N PHE A 313 15.12 -4.71 -24.61
CA PHE A 313 16.06 -5.72 -25.08
C PHE A 313 17.45 -5.49 -24.47
N LYS A 314 18.17 -6.56 -24.13
CA LYS A 314 19.59 -6.49 -23.76
C LYS A 314 20.47 -6.92 -24.92
N PHE A 315 21.38 -6.05 -25.36
CA PHE A 315 22.36 -6.34 -26.39
C PHE A 315 23.57 -7.06 -25.78
N LYS A 316 23.98 -8.17 -26.40
CA LYS A 316 25.23 -8.86 -26.12
C LYS A 316 26.11 -8.84 -27.36
N SER A 317 27.35 -8.39 -27.19
CA SER A 317 28.37 -8.41 -28.23
C SER A 317 28.88 -9.83 -28.45
N GLY A 318 29.13 -10.20 -29.71
CA GLY A 318 29.82 -11.44 -30.06
C GLY A 318 31.36 -11.34 -29.99
N LYS A 319 31.92 -10.17 -29.65
CA LYS A 319 33.37 -9.99 -29.44
C LYS A 319 33.78 -10.43 -28.03
N ALA A 320 34.96 -11.02 -27.91
CA ALA A 320 35.69 -11.00 -26.66
C ALA A 320 36.00 -9.54 -26.23
N GLN A 321 35.91 -9.28 -24.93
CA GLN A 321 36.08 -7.95 -24.33
C GLN A 321 37.56 -7.51 -24.34
N ILE A 322 38.00 -6.83 -25.40
CA ILE A 322 39.27 -6.10 -25.39
C ILE A 322 39.07 -4.82 -24.55
N LYS A 323 39.53 -4.84 -23.29
CA LYS A 323 39.57 -3.66 -22.43
C LYS A 323 40.49 -2.59 -23.03
N HIS A 324 39.90 -1.60 -23.69
CA HIS A 324 40.59 -0.34 -24.01
C HIS A 324 40.76 0.50 -22.74
N THR A 325 41.76 0.15 -21.92
CA THR A 325 42.27 1.06 -20.88
C THR A 325 42.87 2.28 -21.58
N LEU A 326 42.23 3.43 -21.43
CA LEU A 326 42.71 4.71 -21.98
C LEU A 326 44.04 5.10 -21.33
N LYS A 327 45.16 4.82 -22.01
CA LYS A 327 46.41 5.54 -21.77
C LYS A 327 46.28 6.93 -22.39
N SER A 328 46.13 7.95 -21.55
CA SER A 328 46.28 9.34 -21.94
C SER A 328 47.71 9.57 -22.45
N LYS A 329 47.87 9.73 -23.77
CA LYS A 329 49.16 10.13 -24.34
C LYS A 329 49.33 11.63 -24.14
N THR A 330 50.20 12.03 -23.21
CA THR A 330 50.61 13.42 -23.02
C THR A 330 51.17 13.97 -24.33
N GLU A 331 50.69 15.14 -24.75
CA GLU A 331 51.24 15.87 -25.88
C GLU A 331 52.57 16.53 -25.47
N ILE A 332 53.61 16.36 -26.29
CA ILE A 332 54.88 17.06 -26.12
C ILE A 332 54.91 18.21 -27.13
N ALA A 333 55.02 19.43 -26.64
CA ALA A 333 54.90 20.63 -27.46
C ALA A 333 56.14 20.89 -28.33
N LYS A 334 55.91 20.77 -29.64
CA LYS A 334 56.53 21.48 -30.77
C LYS A 334 57.75 22.40 -30.47
N LYS A 335 58.91 21.95 -30.93
CA LYS A 335 60.05 22.73 -31.45
C LYS A 335 60.63 21.87 -32.59
N ILE A 336 61.06 22.37 -33.74
CA ILE A 336 61.49 23.71 -34.15
C ILE A 336 60.45 24.36 -35.09
#